data_AF-A0A7W9IGV9-F1
#
_entry.id   AF-A0A7W9IGV9-F1
#
_cell.length_a   1.000
_cell.length_b   1.000
_cell.length_c   1.000
_cell.angle_alpha   90.00
_cell.angle_beta   90.00
_cell.angle_gamma   90.00
#
_symmetry.space_group_name_H-M   'P 1'
#
loop_
_entity.id
_entity.type
_entity.pdbx_description
1 polymer ?
#
loop_
_entity_poly.entity_id
_entity_poly.type
_entity_poly.pdbx_seq_one_letter_code
_entity_poly.pdbx_strand_id
1 'polypeptide(L)'
;MTTQTTATRPGEITLTMTGRELRHFLGAVLPHAGTDPGFPPLTMVTLDAADGHLHALATDRYTLGITRHPLPEPTPGQLTVTVPAAALRAVTRQIAPRADVRLTLTGEGLTIEQLSDPHLTYRLPASTEHPFLPDWRPWLAQRARLAPDPVLTGPRGVALNPAYLARFRAATRDGLPLELRPAGKALFVTCGTHFLGVLMPMDLSQARAATPDPLTGWLPAVPAAVATLGRVAC
;
A
#
# COMPACT_ATOMS: atom_id res chain seq x y z
N MET A 1 0.06 15.33 -24.83
CA MET A 1 0.66 15.16 -23.50
C MET A 1 1.38 16.45 -23.18
N THR A 2 0.77 17.32 -22.39
CA THR A 2 1.33 18.64 -22.05
C THR A 2 2.14 18.47 -20.77
N THR A 3 3.46 18.59 -20.87
CA THR A 3 4.38 18.60 -19.72
C THR A 3 4.16 19.89 -18.93
N GLN A 4 3.54 19.78 -17.76
CA GLN A 4 3.36 20.90 -16.84
C GLN A 4 4.63 21.11 -15.99
N THR A 5 5.17 22.31 -16.08
CA THR A 5 6.30 22.81 -15.29
C THR A 5 5.94 22.89 -13.81
N THR A 6 6.74 22.26 -12.94
CA THR A 6 6.60 22.33 -11.49
C THR A 6 7.67 23.28 -10.95
N ALA A 7 7.29 24.24 -10.10
CA ALA A 7 8.25 25.05 -9.37
C ALA A 7 8.40 24.48 -7.96
N THR A 8 9.55 23.87 -7.67
CA THR A 8 9.85 23.32 -6.34
C THR A 8 10.51 24.41 -5.48
N ARG A 9 9.81 24.88 -4.44
CA ARG A 9 10.44 25.66 -3.37
C ARG A 9 11.12 24.68 -2.38
N PRO A 10 12.25 25.04 -1.75
CA PRO A 10 12.86 24.19 -0.73
C PRO A 10 11.85 23.83 0.37
N GLY A 11 11.66 22.54 0.64
CA GLY A 11 10.68 22.06 1.63
C GLY A 11 9.21 22.01 1.16
N GLU A 12 8.95 22.20 -0.13
CA GLU A 12 7.62 22.11 -0.74
C GLU A 12 7.66 21.18 -1.96
N ILE A 13 6.76 20.20 -1.99
CA ILE A 13 6.54 19.33 -3.15
C ILE A 13 5.20 19.73 -3.76
N THR A 14 5.21 19.99 -5.07
CA THR A 14 3.97 20.20 -5.83
C THR A 14 3.89 19.19 -6.95
N LEU A 15 2.71 18.62 -7.18
CA LEU A 15 2.45 17.79 -8.35
C LEU A 15 0.98 17.90 -8.75
N THR A 16 0.72 17.71 -10.04
CA THR A 16 -0.64 17.64 -10.58
C THR A 16 -0.94 16.22 -11.03
N MET A 17 -2.16 15.78 -10.76
CA MET A 17 -2.70 14.49 -11.19
C MET A 17 -4.21 14.62 -11.39
N THR A 18 -4.83 13.62 -12.00
CA THR A 18 -6.29 13.50 -12.07
C THR A 18 -6.87 13.00 -10.75
N GLY A 19 -8.14 13.28 -10.49
CA GLY A 19 -8.88 12.74 -9.35
C GLY A 19 -8.92 11.22 -9.35
N ARG A 20 -8.89 10.58 -10.53
CA ARG A 20 -8.76 9.11 -10.67
C ARG A 20 -7.39 8.63 -10.19
N GLU A 21 -6.31 9.29 -10.59
CA GLU A 21 -4.95 8.96 -10.12
C GLU A 21 -4.82 9.16 -8.62
N LEU A 22 -5.36 10.25 -8.08
CA LEU A 22 -5.40 10.48 -6.63
C LEU A 22 -6.15 9.37 -5.89
N ARG A 23 -7.31 8.94 -6.42
CA ARG A 23 -8.09 7.82 -5.87
C ARG A 23 -7.34 6.51 -5.96
N HIS A 24 -6.59 6.23 -7.03
CA HIS A 24 -5.74 5.04 -7.13
C HIS A 24 -4.57 5.11 -6.13
N PHE A 25 -3.94 6.28 -6.01
CA PHE A 25 -2.81 6.51 -5.12
C PHE A 25 -3.25 6.33 -3.66
N LEU A 26 -4.14 7.17 -3.15
CA LEU A 26 -4.57 7.12 -1.76
C LEU A 26 -5.48 5.91 -1.45
N GLY A 27 -6.32 5.51 -2.40
CA GLY A 27 -7.25 4.39 -2.22
C GLY A 27 -6.57 3.05 -2.01
N ALA A 28 -5.35 2.86 -2.52
CA ALA A 28 -4.57 1.65 -2.31
C ALA A 28 -4.05 1.51 -0.87
N VAL A 29 -3.89 2.62 -0.13
CA VAL A 29 -3.27 2.61 1.21
C VAL A 29 -4.27 2.83 2.33
N LEU A 30 -5.33 3.61 2.09
CA LEU A 30 -6.35 3.91 3.08
C LEU A 30 -6.99 2.68 3.76
N PRO A 31 -7.22 1.53 3.10
CA PRO A 31 -7.73 0.32 3.76
C PRO A 31 -6.81 -0.26 4.84
N HIS A 32 -5.53 0.12 4.83
CA HIS A 32 -4.52 -0.38 5.75
C HIS A 32 -4.36 0.50 6.99
N ALA A 33 -4.94 1.71 7.03
CA ALA A 33 -4.94 2.53 8.23
C ALA A 33 -5.81 1.88 9.32
N GLY A 34 -5.30 1.88 10.56
CA GLY A 34 -6.06 1.51 11.74
C GLY A 34 -7.23 2.45 11.99
N THR A 35 -8.22 1.96 12.74
CA THR A 35 -9.43 2.72 13.11
C THR A 35 -9.62 2.81 14.63
N ASP A 36 -8.72 2.21 15.40
CA ASP A 36 -8.80 2.17 16.86
C ASP A 36 -8.22 3.47 17.44
N PRO A 37 -9.04 4.31 18.10
CA PRO A 37 -8.57 5.54 18.73
C PRO A 37 -7.59 5.28 19.89
N GLY A 38 -7.52 4.05 20.42
CA GLY A 38 -6.50 3.65 21.39
C GLY A 38 -5.09 3.52 20.81
N PHE A 39 -4.96 3.54 19.48
CA PHE A 39 -3.67 3.56 18.78
C PHE A 39 -3.60 4.69 17.74
N PRO A 40 -3.62 5.97 18.17
CA PRO A 40 -3.68 7.12 17.26
C PRO A 40 -2.66 7.11 16.12
N PRO A 41 -1.38 6.71 16.32
CA PRO A 41 -0.42 6.64 15.22
C PRO A 41 -0.84 5.73 14.07
N LEU A 42 -1.57 4.64 14.34
CA LEU A 42 -2.06 3.72 13.30
C LEU A 42 -3.22 4.31 12.48
N THR A 43 -3.85 5.38 12.97
CA THR A 43 -4.97 6.04 12.28
C THR A 43 -4.52 7.09 11.26
N MET A 44 -3.21 7.17 11.04
CA MET A 44 -2.56 8.15 10.18
C MET A 44 -2.16 7.55 8.83
N VAL A 45 -2.03 8.42 7.82
CA VAL A 45 -1.33 8.14 6.57
C VAL A 45 -0.06 8.96 6.55
N THR A 46 1.05 8.32 6.22
CA THR A 46 2.33 9.01 5.99
C THR A 46 2.46 9.31 4.50
N LEU A 47 2.81 10.55 4.16
CA LEU A 47 3.24 10.96 2.84
C LEU A 47 4.73 11.27 2.91
N ASP A 48 5.51 10.65 2.04
CA ASP A 48 6.97 10.74 2.08
C ASP A 48 7.51 10.91 0.65
N ALA A 49 8.05 12.09 0.39
CA ALA A 49 8.69 12.43 -0.87
C ALA A 49 10.20 12.23 -0.76
N ALA A 50 10.72 11.25 -1.50
CA ALA A 50 12.14 10.98 -1.62
C ALA A 50 12.42 10.17 -2.90
N ASP A 51 13.67 10.18 -3.37
CA ASP A 51 14.14 9.35 -4.48
C ASP A 51 13.29 9.49 -5.76
N GLY A 52 12.85 10.72 -6.08
CA GLY A 52 12.03 11.01 -7.25
C GLY A 52 10.60 10.46 -7.18
N HIS A 53 10.11 10.09 -5.99
CA HIS A 53 8.77 9.56 -5.80
C HIS A 53 8.07 10.17 -4.58
N LEU A 54 6.77 10.37 -4.70
CA LEU A 54 5.88 10.57 -3.56
C LEU A 54 5.32 9.21 -3.14
N HIS A 55 5.57 8.82 -1.91
CA HIS A 55 5.01 7.62 -1.30
C HIS A 55 3.83 7.98 -0.41
N ALA A 56 2.81 7.13 -0.37
CA ALA A 56 1.79 7.13 0.67
C ALA A 56 1.81 5.79 1.38
N LEU A 57 1.68 5.79 2.71
CA LEU A 57 1.82 4.61 3.56
C LEU A 57 0.78 4.60 4.68
N ALA A 58 0.24 3.42 5.00
CA ALA A 58 -0.61 3.20 6.17
C ALA A 58 -0.55 1.74 6.64
N THR A 59 -0.73 1.52 7.94
CA THR A 59 -0.74 0.18 8.55
C THR A 59 -1.57 0.13 9.82
N ASP A 60 -2.06 -1.06 10.13
CA ASP A 60 -2.82 -1.37 11.34
C ASP A 60 -2.15 -2.48 12.18
N ARG A 61 -0.83 -2.67 11.98
CA ARG A 61 0.03 -3.76 12.51
C ARG A 61 -0.14 -5.12 11.83
N TYR A 62 -1.27 -5.38 11.19
CA TYR A 62 -1.52 -6.66 10.50
C TYR A 62 -1.28 -6.56 9.00
N THR A 63 -1.54 -5.38 8.44
CA THR A 63 -1.26 -5.08 7.05
C THR A 63 -0.55 -3.74 6.93
N LEU A 64 0.36 -3.61 5.99
CA LEU A 64 0.96 -2.34 5.56
C LEU A 64 0.69 -2.19 4.07
N GLY A 65 0.25 -1.01 3.65
CA GLY A 65 0.13 -0.65 2.23
C GLY A 65 1.02 0.54 1.93
N ILE A 66 1.73 0.46 0.81
CA ILE A 66 2.61 1.50 0.29
C ILE A 66 2.31 1.65 -1.19
N THR A 67 2.01 2.87 -1.60
CA THR A 67 1.92 3.24 -3.00
C THR A 67 2.97 4.29 -3.32
N ARG A 68 3.38 4.38 -4.59
CA ARG A 68 4.27 5.44 -5.05
C ARG A 68 3.75 6.09 -6.31
N HIS A 69 4.01 7.39 -6.43
CA HIS A 69 3.76 8.19 -7.61
C HIS A 69 5.07 8.87 -8.02
N PRO A 70 5.46 8.84 -9.31
CA PRO A 70 6.66 9.54 -9.76
C PRO A 70 6.52 11.04 -9.54
N LEU A 71 7.61 11.70 -9.14
CA LEU A 71 7.71 13.15 -9.13
C LEU A 71 8.26 13.63 -10.48
N PRO A 72 7.78 14.76 -11.02
CA PRO A 72 8.19 15.25 -12.34
C PRO A 72 9.66 15.66 -12.38
N GLU A 73 10.21 16.12 -11.26
CA GLU A 73 11.61 16.54 -11.13
C GLU A 73 12.24 15.94 -9.85
N PRO A 74 13.56 15.71 -9.84
CA PRO A 74 14.26 15.31 -8.63
C PRO A 74 14.08 16.41 -7.58
N THR A 75 13.38 16.10 -6.49
CA THR A 75 13.20 17.10 -5.44
C THR A 75 14.49 17.23 -4.64
N PRO A 76 15.01 18.44 -4.42
CA PRO A 76 16.07 18.67 -3.45
C PRO A 76 15.54 18.40 -2.03
N GLY A 77 15.81 17.20 -1.52
CA GLY A 77 15.57 16.82 -0.14
C GLY A 77 14.48 15.77 0.07
N GLN A 78 14.32 15.38 1.33
CA GLN A 78 13.27 14.47 1.79
C GLN A 78 12.21 15.28 2.56
N LEU A 79 10.94 15.00 2.28
CA LEU A 79 9.82 15.61 3.00
C LEU A 79 8.85 14.53 3.44
N THR A 80 8.61 14.44 4.75
CA THR A 80 7.69 13.47 5.35
C THR A 80 6.66 14.20 6.18
N VAL A 81 5.39 13.89 5.95
CA VAL A 81 4.26 14.44 6.72
C VAL A 81 3.29 13.31 7.06
N THR A 82 2.61 13.41 8.19
CA THR A 82 1.53 12.49 8.55
C THR A 82 0.21 13.24 8.66
N VAL A 83 -0.85 12.69 8.07
CA VAL A 83 -2.19 13.29 8.09
C VAL A 83 -3.24 12.25 8.49
N PRO A 84 -4.37 12.65 9.12
CA PRO A 84 -5.39 11.70 9.53
C PRO A 84 -6.01 10.94 8.35
N ALA A 85 -6.02 9.60 8.44
CA ALA A 85 -6.55 8.76 7.36
C ALA A 85 -8.04 9.01 7.10
N ALA A 86 -8.81 9.30 8.16
CA ALA A 86 -10.23 9.63 8.06
C ALA A 86 -10.46 10.90 7.22
N ALA A 87 -9.64 11.93 7.43
CA ALA A 87 -9.73 13.19 6.69
C ALA A 87 -9.35 12.99 5.22
N LEU A 88 -8.25 12.29 4.93
CA LEU A 88 -7.87 11.92 3.56
C LEU A 88 -8.97 11.12 2.85
N ARG A 89 -9.60 10.17 3.55
CA ARG A 89 -10.71 9.38 3.00
C ARG A 89 -11.92 10.26 2.67
N ALA A 90 -12.23 11.25 3.51
CA ALA A 90 -13.30 12.20 3.23
C ALA A 90 -13.01 13.03 1.98
N VAL A 91 -11.82 13.64 1.90
CA VAL A 91 -11.38 14.44 0.76
C VAL A 91 -11.38 13.63 -0.55
N THR A 92 -10.78 12.44 -0.53
CA THR A 92 -10.69 11.56 -1.70
C THR A 92 -12.06 11.18 -2.26
N ARG A 93 -13.09 11.08 -1.40
CA ARG A 93 -14.48 10.79 -1.84
C ARG A 93 -15.13 11.98 -2.54
N GLN A 94 -14.79 13.21 -2.18
CA GLN A 94 -15.38 14.43 -2.72
C GLN A 94 -14.80 14.83 -4.08
N ILE A 95 -13.52 14.52 -4.33
CA ILE A 95 -12.84 14.90 -5.57
C ILE A 95 -13.41 14.15 -6.77
N ALA A 96 -13.90 14.87 -7.78
CA ALA A 96 -14.45 14.26 -8.98
C ALA A 96 -13.37 13.43 -9.72
N PRO A 97 -13.67 12.22 -10.23
CA PRO A 97 -12.66 11.37 -10.88
C PRO A 97 -11.96 12.01 -12.10
N ARG A 98 -12.65 12.91 -12.81
CA ARG A 98 -12.12 13.61 -14.00
C ARG A 98 -11.53 14.98 -13.69
N ALA A 99 -11.56 15.43 -12.44
CA ALA A 99 -10.98 16.72 -12.10
C ALA A 99 -9.46 16.65 -12.09
N ASP A 100 -8.80 17.69 -12.57
CA ASP A 100 -7.38 17.90 -12.32
C ASP A 100 -7.21 18.42 -10.89
N VAL A 101 -6.26 17.85 -10.16
CA VAL A 101 -5.95 18.23 -8.79
C VAL A 101 -4.48 18.57 -8.65
N ARG A 102 -4.19 19.62 -7.89
CA ARG A 102 -2.83 19.94 -7.44
C ARG A 102 -2.66 19.50 -6.00
N LEU A 103 -1.63 18.72 -5.75
CA LEU A 103 -1.18 18.35 -4.41
C LEU A 103 0.01 19.23 -4.06
N THR A 104 -0.04 19.84 -2.89
CA THR A 104 1.08 20.58 -2.31
C THR A 104 1.40 20.01 -0.94
N LEU A 105 2.58 19.41 -0.79
CA LEU A 105 3.09 18.88 0.45
C LEU A 105 4.11 19.86 1.03
N THR A 106 3.95 20.24 2.29
CA THR A 106 4.92 21.06 3.04
C THR A 106 5.14 20.44 4.42
N GLY A 107 6.11 20.94 5.19
CA GLY A 107 6.25 20.52 6.60
C GLY A 107 5.00 20.76 7.46
N GLU A 108 4.08 21.62 7.02
CA GLU A 108 2.83 21.93 7.72
C GLU A 108 1.69 20.97 7.38
N GLY A 109 1.82 20.16 6.32
CA GLY A 109 0.80 19.18 5.92
C GLY A 109 0.61 19.04 4.42
N LEU A 110 -0.61 18.67 4.04
CA LEU A 110 -1.02 18.44 2.66
C LEU A 110 -2.15 19.39 2.27
N THR A 111 -1.98 20.08 1.16
CA THR A 111 -3.06 20.82 0.48
C THR A 111 -3.44 20.09 -0.81
N ILE A 112 -4.74 19.95 -1.06
CA ILE A 112 -5.29 19.42 -2.31
C ILE A 112 -6.23 20.46 -2.90
N GLU A 113 -5.87 21.00 -4.07
CA GLU A 113 -6.67 21.98 -4.82
C GLU A 113 -7.29 21.30 -6.03
N GLN A 114 -8.60 21.48 -6.25
CA GLN A 114 -9.24 21.06 -7.48
C GLN A 114 -9.11 22.16 -8.54
N LEU A 115 -8.30 21.94 -9.57
CA LEU A 115 -7.99 22.99 -10.56
C LEU A 115 -9.20 23.35 -11.44
N SER A 116 -10.16 22.43 -11.58
CA SER A 116 -11.42 22.69 -12.28
C SER A 116 -12.41 23.52 -11.47
N ASP A 117 -12.22 23.66 -10.15
CA ASP A 117 -13.09 24.40 -9.25
C ASP A 117 -12.25 25.11 -8.17
N PRO A 118 -11.92 26.40 -8.36
CA PRO A 118 -11.03 27.12 -7.46
C PRO A 118 -11.59 27.29 -6.04
N HIS A 119 -12.88 27.02 -5.81
CA HIS A 119 -13.48 27.06 -4.48
C HIS A 119 -13.24 25.78 -3.66
N LEU A 120 -12.80 24.70 -4.31
CA LEU A 120 -12.53 23.42 -3.66
C LEU A 120 -11.05 23.26 -3.33
N THR A 121 -10.68 23.71 -2.13
CA THR A 121 -9.36 23.51 -1.54
C THR A 121 -9.47 22.78 -0.21
N TYR A 122 -8.74 21.68 -0.06
CA TYR A 122 -8.66 20.90 1.16
C TYR A 122 -7.30 21.08 1.81
N ARG A 123 -7.27 21.46 3.09
CA ARG A 123 -6.04 21.60 3.87
C ARG A 123 -6.05 20.58 5.00
N LEU A 124 -5.06 19.70 4.99
CA LEU A 124 -4.88 18.63 5.97
C LEU A 124 -3.59 18.93 6.75
N PRO A 125 -3.67 19.47 7.97
CA PRO A 125 -2.49 19.78 8.75
C PRO A 125 -1.72 18.52 9.10
N ALA A 126 -0.40 18.62 9.14
CA ALA A 126 0.48 17.57 9.63
C ALA A 126 0.19 17.33 11.12
N SER A 127 0.19 16.05 11.52
CA SER A 127 0.16 15.72 12.94
C SER A 127 1.54 15.89 13.55
N THR A 128 1.63 16.75 14.56
CA THR A 128 2.83 16.93 15.37
C THR A 128 2.92 15.92 16.51
N GLU A 129 1.79 15.35 16.93
CA GLU A 129 1.67 14.45 18.08
C GLU A 129 1.91 12.98 17.70
N HIS A 130 1.65 12.62 16.44
CA HIS A 130 1.71 11.24 15.97
C HIS A 130 2.51 11.13 14.66
N PRO A 131 3.82 11.43 14.67
CA PRO A 131 4.68 11.11 13.54
C PRO A 131 4.70 9.59 13.38
N PHE A 132 4.11 9.12 12.29
CA PHE A 132 3.97 7.69 12.03
C PHE A 132 5.13 7.16 11.18
N LEU A 133 5.69 6.03 11.60
CA LEU A 133 6.78 5.27 10.96
C LEU A 133 8.07 6.07 10.67
N PRO A 134 8.93 6.30 11.68
CA PRO A 134 10.32 6.65 11.40
C PRO A 134 10.98 5.54 10.58
N ASP A 135 11.58 5.92 9.45
CA ASP A 135 12.45 5.11 8.58
C ASP A 135 11.89 3.76 8.10
N TRP A 136 10.70 3.80 7.49
CA TRP A 136 10.08 2.63 6.85
C TRP A 136 10.97 1.95 5.80
N ARG A 137 11.84 2.72 5.10
CA ARG A 137 12.74 2.22 4.05
C ARG A 137 13.76 1.21 4.61
N PRO A 138 14.64 1.56 5.59
CA PRO A 138 15.51 0.58 6.25
C PRO A 138 14.76 -0.63 6.79
N TRP A 139 13.61 -0.42 7.41
CA TRP A 139 12.80 -1.51 7.95
C TRP A 139 12.36 -2.50 6.87
N LEU A 140 11.82 -2.01 5.74
CA LEU A 140 11.44 -2.87 4.61
C LEU A 140 12.65 -3.55 3.98
N ALA A 141 13.74 -2.81 3.76
CA ALA A 141 14.95 -3.36 3.16
C ALA A 141 15.54 -4.49 4.01
N GLN A 142 15.54 -4.34 5.34
CA GLN A 142 15.93 -5.39 6.27
C GLN A 142 15.01 -6.60 6.15
N ARG A 143 13.69 -6.40 6.18
CA ARG A 143 12.69 -7.48 6.09
C ARG A 143 12.77 -8.25 4.77
N ALA A 144 13.01 -7.54 3.66
CA ALA A 144 13.15 -8.13 2.33
C ALA A 144 14.33 -9.11 2.22
N ARG A 145 15.35 -8.93 3.06
CA ARG A 145 16.57 -9.76 3.07
C ARG A 145 16.48 -10.95 4.03
N LEU A 146 15.44 -11.02 4.86
CA LEU A 146 15.27 -12.14 5.78
C LEU A 146 14.85 -13.39 5.02
N ALA A 147 15.49 -14.52 5.34
CA ALA A 147 15.01 -15.82 4.91
C ALA A 147 13.54 -16.00 5.37
N PRO A 148 12.65 -16.53 4.51
CA PRO A 148 11.29 -16.86 4.90
C PRO A 148 11.23 -17.75 6.12
N ASP A 149 10.30 -17.46 7.03
CA ASP A 149 9.99 -18.35 8.14
C ASP A 149 9.48 -19.69 7.58
N PRO A 150 9.98 -20.85 8.06
CA PRO A 150 9.54 -22.16 7.59
C PRO A 150 8.03 -22.39 7.64
N VAL A 151 7.30 -21.70 8.54
CA VAL A 151 5.84 -21.74 8.60
C VAL A 151 5.18 -21.21 7.32
N LEU A 152 5.82 -20.28 6.62
CA LEU A 152 5.31 -19.68 5.39
C LEU A 152 5.61 -20.51 4.13
N THR A 153 6.64 -21.36 4.19
CA THR A 153 7.09 -22.19 3.07
C THR A 153 6.81 -23.68 3.28
N GLY A 154 6.20 -24.04 4.42
CA GLY A 154 5.90 -25.41 4.76
C GLY A 154 4.80 -26.04 3.90
N PRO A 155 4.71 -27.39 3.87
CA PRO A 155 3.78 -28.12 3.00
C PRO A 155 2.31 -27.88 3.31
N ARG A 156 1.99 -27.48 4.55
CA ARG A 156 0.63 -27.16 5.00
C ARG A 156 0.13 -25.78 4.54
N GLY A 157 0.94 -25.06 3.77
CA GLY A 157 0.64 -23.73 3.26
C GLY A 157 0.55 -22.65 4.35
N VAL A 158 0.15 -21.45 3.94
CA VAL A 158 0.03 -20.28 4.80
C VAL A 158 -1.42 -20.03 5.23
N ALA A 159 -1.62 -19.67 6.49
CA ALA A 159 -2.92 -19.26 7.01
C ALA A 159 -3.03 -17.73 7.00
N LEU A 160 -4.12 -17.22 6.44
CA LEU A 160 -4.35 -15.78 6.27
C LEU A 160 -5.74 -15.40 6.77
N ASN A 161 -5.86 -14.20 7.33
CA ASN A 161 -7.15 -13.59 7.57
C ASN A 161 -7.72 -13.07 6.23
N PRO A 162 -8.87 -13.58 5.75
CA PRO A 162 -9.42 -13.18 4.45
C PRO A 162 -9.81 -11.70 4.40
N ALA A 163 -10.22 -11.10 5.52
CA ALA A 163 -10.54 -9.68 5.59
C ALA A 163 -9.29 -8.80 5.38
N TYR A 164 -8.14 -9.24 5.87
CA TYR A 164 -6.87 -8.55 5.64
C TYR A 164 -6.38 -8.72 4.21
N LEU A 165 -6.52 -9.93 3.65
CA LEU A 165 -6.19 -10.20 2.25
C LEU A 165 -7.04 -9.35 1.28
N ALA A 166 -8.33 -9.21 1.55
CA ALA A 166 -9.26 -8.46 0.70
C ALA A 166 -8.90 -6.97 0.54
N ARG A 167 -8.17 -6.38 1.49
CA ARG A 167 -7.74 -4.97 1.43
C ARG A 167 -6.82 -4.68 0.26
N PHE A 168 -5.96 -5.63 -0.10
CA PHE A 168 -5.02 -5.49 -1.21
C PHE A 168 -5.69 -5.42 -2.58
N ARG A 169 -6.99 -5.77 -2.69
CA ARG A 169 -7.78 -5.53 -3.91
C ARG A 169 -7.73 -4.05 -4.34
N ALA A 170 -7.68 -3.13 -3.39
CA ALA A 170 -7.66 -1.70 -3.68
C ALA A 170 -6.37 -1.24 -4.41
N ALA A 171 -5.30 -2.04 -4.36
CA ALA A 171 -4.06 -1.77 -5.09
C ALA A 171 -4.11 -2.23 -6.56
N THR A 172 -5.05 -3.12 -6.91
CA THR A 172 -5.17 -3.66 -8.26
C THR A 172 -5.74 -2.61 -9.21
N ARG A 173 -5.08 -2.44 -10.35
CA ARG A 173 -5.53 -1.60 -11.46
C ARG A 173 -5.02 -2.16 -12.77
N ASP A 174 -5.72 -1.84 -13.86
CA ASP A 174 -5.31 -2.18 -15.23
C ASP A 174 -5.08 -3.68 -15.46
N GLY A 175 -5.79 -4.54 -14.71
CA GLY A 175 -5.70 -5.99 -14.82
C GLY A 175 -4.43 -6.61 -14.23
N LEU A 176 -3.57 -5.83 -13.56
CA LEU A 176 -2.33 -6.33 -12.97
C LEU A 176 -2.62 -7.30 -11.80
N PRO A 177 -1.94 -8.45 -11.73
CA PRO A 177 -2.15 -9.41 -10.65
C PRO A 177 -1.53 -8.92 -9.33
N LEU A 178 -2.02 -9.49 -8.23
CA LEU A 178 -1.34 -9.45 -6.95
C LEU A 178 -0.36 -10.61 -6.88
N GLU A 179 0.88 -10.33 -6.49
CA GLU A 179 1.89 -11.35 -6.21
C GLU A 179 2.20 -11.37 -4.72
N LEU A 180 2.26 -12.57 -4.13
CA LEU A 180 2.56 -12.76 -2.72
C LEU A 180 3.88 -13.53 -2.59
N ARG A 181 4.80 -13.02 -1.76
CA ARG A 181 6.13 -13.62 -1.54
C ARG A 181 6.44 -13.68 -0.04
N PRO A 182 6.81 -14.86 0.50
CA PRO A 182 7.31 -14.95 1.88
C PRO A 182 8.56 -14.08 2.10
N ALA A 183 8.60 -13.34 3.20
CA ALA A 183 9.73 -12.49 3.59
C ALA A 183 9.83 -12.41 5.12
N GLY A 184 10.81 -13.11 5.71
CA GLY A 184 10.85 -13.32 7.16
C GLY A 184 9.54 -13.92 7.67
N LYS A 185 8.91 -13.25 8.65
CA LYS A 185 7.63 -13.67 9.26
C LYS A 185 6.37 -13.10 8.59
N ALA A 186 6.51 -12.48 7.43
CA ALA A 186 5.41 -11.82 6.74
C ALA A 186 5.33 -12.26 5.27
N LEU A 187 4.24 -11.91 4.60
CA LEU A 187 4.12 -11.97 3.15
C LEU A 187 4.24 -10.56 2.59
N PHE A 188 5.16 -10.37 1.65
CA PHE A 188 5.17 -9.20 0.78
C PHE A 188 4.11 -9.36 -0.31
N VAL A 189 3.34 -8.31 -0.53
CA VAL A 189 2.30 -8.25 -1.56
C VAL A 189 2.68 -7.17 -2.55
N THR A 190 2.82 -7.48 -3.82
CA THR A 190 3.13 -6.49 -4.87
C THR A 190 2.05 -6.46 -5.93
N CYS A 191 1.82 -5.28 -6.51
CA CYS A 191 0.99 -5.10 -7.70
C CYS A 191 1.72 -4.17 -8.67
N GLY A 192 2.26 -4.74 -9.75
CA GLY A 192 3.12 -4.01 -10.68
C GLY A 192 4.29 -3.32 -9.97
N THR A 193 4.61 -2.11 -10.42
CA THR A 193 5.69 -1.29 -9.86
C THR A 193 5.19 -0.17 -8.95
N HIS A 194 3.88 0.02 -8.79
CA HIS A 194 3.31 1.15 -8.06
C HIS A 194 2.94 0.82 -6.61
N PHE A 195 2.77 -0.46 -6.28
CA PHE A 195 2.31 -0.87 -4.95
C PHE A 195 3.17 -1.96 -4.32
N LEU A 196 3.46 -1.77 -3.03
CA LEU A 196 4.08 -2.74 -2.13
C LEU A 196 3.26 -2.81 -0.85
N GLY A 197 3.03 -4.01 -0.35
CA GLY A 197 2.33 -4.25 0.88
C GLY A 197 2.98 -5.34 1.71
N VAL A 198 2.60 -5.41 2.97
CA VAL A 198 2.99 -6.46 3.91
C VAL A 198 1.73 -7.02 4.54
N LEU A 199 1.61 -8.34 4.60
CA LEU A 199 0.52 -9.06 5.24
C LEU A 199 1.09 -10.02 6.29
N MET A 200 0.63 -9.87 7.53
CA MET A 200 0.98 -10.78 8.60
C MET A 200 0.16 -12.07 8.49
N PRO A 201 0.80 -13.24 8.46
CA PRO A 201 0.11 -14.53 8.52
C PRO A 201 -0.54 -14.72 9.90
N MET A 202 -1.51 -15.63 9.97
CA MET A 202 -2.03 -16.13 11.23
C MET A 202 -1.11 -17.23 11.75
N ASP A 203 -0.73 -17.17 13.02
CA ASP A 203 -0.05 -18.28 13.69
C ASP A 203 -1.08 -19.34 14.08
N LEU A 204 -1.11 -20.44 13.32
CA LEU A 204 -1.95 -21.60 13.59
C LEU A 204 -1.11 -22.80 14.07
N SER A 205 0.11 -22.60 14.56
CA SER A 205 1.02 -23.69 14.97
C SER A 205 0.37 -24.64 15.97
N GLN A 206 -0.23 -24.11 17.03
CA GLN A 206 -0.94 -24.91 18.04
C GLN A 206 -2.15 -25.65 17.46
N ALA A 207 -3.01 -24.96 16.71
CA ALA A 207 -4.20 -25.57 16.09
C ALA A 207 -3.83 -26.68 15.08
N ARG A 208 -2.75 -26.47 14.31
CA ARG A 208 -2.22 -27.44 13.34
C ARG A 208 -1.61 -28.66 14.00
N ALA A 209 -1.00 -28.53 15.19
CA ALA A 209 -0.49 -29.68 15.92
C ALA A 209 -1.61 -30.64 16.36
N ALA A 210 -2.80 -30.11 16.64
CA ALA A 210 -3.96 -30.88 17.09
C ALA A 210 -4.82 -31.47 15.96
N THR A 211 -4.60 -31.09 14.69
CA THR A 211 -5.52 -31.41 13.58
C THR A 211 -4.75 -32.03 12.40
N PRO A 212 -5.27 -33.11 11.76
CA PRO A 212 -4.68 -33.63 10.53
C PRO A 212 -4.68 -32.58 9.41
N ASP A 213 -3.79 -32.77 8.43
CA ASP A 213 -3.76 -31.90 7.26
C ASP A 213 -5.09 -32.02 6.48
N PRO A 214 -5.84 -30.91 6.28
CA PRO A 214 -7.14 -30.96 5.62
C PRO A 214 -7.06 -31.58 4.22
N LEU A 215 -5.95 -31.43 3.48
CA LEU A 215 -5.81 -31.98 2.14
C LEU A 215 -5.79 -33.51 2.11
N THR A 216 -5.44 -34.17 3.22
CA THR A 216 -5.35 -35.64 3.30
C THR A 216 -6.66 -36.31 2.88
N GLY A 217 -7.81 -35.74 3.23
CA GLY A 217 -9.12 -36.27 2.86
C GLY A 217 -9.58 -35.91 1.45
N TRP A 218 -9.04 -34.83 0.87
CA TRP A 218 -9.43 -34.36 -0.47
C TRP A 218 -8.61 -35.01 -1.58
N LEU A 219 -7.31 -35.23 -1.37
CA LEU A 219 -6.40 -35.72 -2.41
C LEU A 219 -6.85 -37.03 -3.06
N PRO A 220 -7.35 -38.04 -2.34
CA PRO A 220 -7.84 -39.28 -2.97
C PRO A 220 -9.04 -39.07 -3.91
N ALA A 221 -9.83 -38.02 -3.70
CA ALA A 221 -11.01 -37.71 -4.52
C ALA A 221 -10.69 -36.84 -5.75
N VAL A 222 -9.50 -36.24 -5.81
CA VAL A 222 -9.05 -35.46 -6.97
C VAL A 222 -8.45 -36.43 -7.98
N PRO A 223 -9.02 -36.58 -9.20
CA PRO A 223 -8.44 -37.43 -10.22
C PRO A 223 -7.01 -36.98 -10.48
N ALA A 224 -6.05 -37.91 -10.42
CA ALA A 224 -4.70 -37.62 -10.90
C ALA A 224 -4.84 -37.24 -12.38
N ALA A 225 -4.62 -35.97 -12.71
CA ALA A 225 -4.62 -35.55 -14.10
C ALA A 225 -3.55 -36.38 -14.81
N VAL A 226 -3.96 -37.21 -15.77
CA VAL A 226 -3.03 -37.90 -16.66
C VAL A 226 -2.33 -36.80 -17.44
N ALA A 227 -1.06 -36.55 -17.10
CA ALA A 227 -0.24 -35.53 -17.72
C ALA A 227 0.03 -35.88 -19.19
N THR A 228 -0.96 -35.65 -20.04
CA THR A 228 -0.80 -35.63 -21.49
C THR A 228 -0.54 -34.17 -21.87
N LEU A 229 0.60 -33.62 -21.40
CA LEU A 229 1.12 -32.39 -21.96
C LEU A 229 1.63 -32.72 -23.37
N GLY A 230 0.71 -32.72 -24.33
CA GLY A 230 1.05 -32.70 -25.74
C GLY A 230 1.96 -31.50 -25.98
N ARG A 231 3.17 -31.78 -26.47
CA ARG A 231 4.09 -30.76 -26.97
C ARG A 231 3.33 -29.93 -28.01
N VAL A 232 2.98 -28.70 -27.67
CA VAL A 232 2.65 -27.70 -28.69
C VAL A 232 3.99 -27.38 -29.36
N ALA A 233 4.19 -27.93 -30.55
CA ALA A 233 5.32 -27.57 -31.39
C ALA A 233 5.21 -26.09 -31.73
N CYS A 234 6.31 -25.36 -31.51
CA CYS A 234 6.53 -24.00 -32.00
C CYS A 234 6.56 -23.96 -33.53
#